data_AF-X1M886-F1
#
_entry.id   AF-X1M886-F1
#
_cell.length_a   1.000
_cell.length_b   1.000
_cell.length_c   1.000
_cell.angle_alpha   90.00
_cell.angle_beta   90.00
_cell.angle_gamma   90.00
#
_symmetry.space_group_name_H-M   'P 1'
#
loop_
_entity.id
_entity.type
_entity.pdbx_description
1 polymer ?
#
loop_
_entity_poly.entity_id
_entity_poly.type
_entity_poly.pdbx_seq_one_letter_code
_entity_poly.pdbx_strand_id
1 'polypeptide(L)'
;GANDNLSGAACILETGRTILELVKKGVIEQPRRSIRFLWVAHFTGSRAYIQKHPDEMERVFAGINMDMVGEHLFKARSYFNVSRSAWAMPTFFSDVVQDFAELTREMNNNALTPYYGKFALQIASPSGSQLPFLMNIIGYDSGSDHMVFSNGSVKIPMVFFNCWPDDFYHSSMDTPDKSDPTQLKRVAFIAAASAIAATSAKPEDAQTFAALTAGKGRRRIAVKYEYSINLMQAAETA
;
A
#
# COMPACT_ATOMS: atom_id res chain seq x y z
N GLY A 1 -20.94 0.98 0.08
CA GLY A 1 -19.89 1.14 -0.93
C GLY A 1 -19.03 2.38 -0.72
N ALA A 2 -18.99 2.95 0.49
CA ALA A 2 -18.17 4.12 0.79
C ALA A 2 -16.71 3.70 0.99
N ASN A 3 -16.47 2.66 1.78
CA ASN A 3 -15.21 1.99 1.87
C ASN A 3 -14.96 1.09 0.66
N ASP A 4 -15.88 0.20 0.30
CA ASP A 4 -15.79 -0.74 -0.85
C ASP A 4 -16.60 -0.25 -2.06
N ASN A 5 -16.03 0.45 -3.05
CA ASN A 5 -14.63 0.88 -3.13
C ASN A 5 -14.47 2.37 -3.47
N LEU A 6 -15.42 3.22 -3.05
CA LEU A 6 -15.27 4.67 -3.25
C LEU A 6 -14.05 5.23 -2.51
N SER A 7 -13.64 4.63 -1.38
CA SER A 7 -12.46 5.04 -0.64
C SER A 7 -11.17 4.85 -1.44
N GLY A 8 -10.99 3.69 -2.09
CA GLY A 8 -9.87 3.43 -2.97
C GLY A 8 -9.87 4.37 -4.17
N ALA A 9 -11.03 4.53 -4.82
CA ALA A 9 -11.17 5.44 -5.96
C ALA A 9 -10.82 6.90 -5.61
N ALA A 10 -11.30 7.39 -4.46
CA ALA A 10 -11.00 8.74 -3.97
C ALA A 10 -9.54 8.90 -3.56
N CYS A 11 -8.95 7.89 -2.92
CA CYS A 11 -7.55 7.91 -2.51
C CYS A 11 -6.61 7.95 -3.72
N ILE A 12 -6.86 7.13 -4.75
CA ILE A 12 -6.12 7.15 -6.02
C ILE A 12 -6.17 8.54 -6.67
N LEU A 13 -7.36 9.17 -6.68
CA LEU A 13 -7.54 10.52 -7.24
C LEU A 13 -6.73 11.55 -6.47
N GLU A 14 -6.79 11.52 -5.13
CA GLU A 14 -6.06 12.46 -4.28
C GLU A 14 -4.55 12.26 -4.34
N THR A 15 -4.07 11.02 -4.45
CA THR A 15 -2.65 10.72 -4.70
C THR A 15 -2.21 11.36 -6.01
N GLY A 16 -2.97 11.18 -7.10
CA GLY A 16 -2.64 11.79 -8.39
C GLY A 16 -2.66 13.31 -8.36
N ARG A 17 -3.69 13.91 -7.75
CA ARG A 17 -3.80 15.35 -7.55
C ARG A 17 -2.62 15.90 -6.76
N THR A 18 -2.22 15.22 -5.68
CA THR A 18 -1.09 15.62 -4.82
C THR A 18 0.22 15.61 -5.59
N ILE A 19 0.53 14.54 -6.32
CA ILE A 19 1.77 14.46 -7.09
C ILE A 19 1.82 15.57 -8.15
N LEU A 20 0.73 15.78 -8.89
CA LEU A 20 0.64 16.83 -9.89
C LEU A 20 0.83 18.23 -9.28
N GLU A 21 0.23 18.48 -8.12
CA GLU A 21 0.36 19.76 -7.43
C GLU A 21 1.79 20.02 -6.94
N LEU A 22 2.48 19.01 -6.42
CA LEU A 22 3.87 19.11 -5.98
C LEU A 22 4.81 19.42 -7.15
N VAL A 23 4.58 18.79 -8.31
CA VAL A 23 5.34 19.08 -9.54
C VAL A 23 5.07 20.51 -10.01
N LYS A 24 3.79 20.93 -10.09
CA LYS A 24 3.42 22.30 -10.53
C LYS A 24 4.04 23.39 -9.65
N LYS A 25 4.13 23.14 -8.35
CA LYS A 25 4.76 24.05 -7.38
C LYS A 25 6.29 23.98 -7.36
N GLY A 26 6.90 23.08 -8.11
CA GLY A 26 8.35 22.87 -8.11
C GLY A 26 8.90 22.30 -6.78
N VAL A 27 8.03 21.69 -5.96
CA VAL A 27 8.45 21.03 -4.70
C VAL A 27 9.19 19.73 -5.00
N ILE A 28 8.77 19.03 -6.07
CA ILE A 28 9.47 17.88 -6.62
C ILE A 28 9.70 18.08 -8.12
N GLU A 29 10.75 17.46 -8.66
CA GLU A 29 10.97 17.36 -10.09
C GLU A 29 9.91 16.46 -10.76
N GLN A 30 9.70 16.64 -12.06
CA GLN A 30 8.89 15.72 -12.86
C GLN A 30 9.46 14.29 -12.74
N PRO A 31 8.64 13.29 -12.36
CA PRO A 31 9.11 11.91 -12.28
C PRO A 31 9.71 11.41 -13.60
N ARG A 32 10.80 10.64 -13.52
CA ARG A 32 11.52 10.09 -14.69
C ARG A 32 10.77 8.97 -15.39
N ARG A 33 9.82 8.35 -14.68
CA ARG A 33 8.96 7.26 -15.16
C ARG A 33 7.51 7.69 -14.99
N SER A 34 6.65 7.28 -15.92
CA SER A 34 5.22 7.61 -15.88
C SER A 34 4.52 6.93 -14.70
N ILE A 35 3.56 7.63 -14.11
CA ILE A 35 2.62 7.09 -13.13
C ILE A 35 1.26 7.03 -13.81
N ARG A 36 0.62 5.86 -13.80
CA ARG A 36 -0.73 5.67 -14.34
C ARG A 36 -1.71 5.43 -13.21
N PHE A 37 -2.82 6.16 -13.23
CA PHE A 37 -3.95 5.97 -12.34
C PHE A 37 -5.06 5.27 -13.11
N LEU A 38 -5.63 4.20 -12.54
CA LEU A 38 -6.59 3.33 -13.20
C LEU A 38 -7.86 3.21 -12.36
N TRP A 39 -9.01 3.45 -12.98
CA TRP A 39 -10.34 3.21 -12.40
C TRP A 39 -11.10 2.30 -13.34
N VAL A 40 -11.43 1.11 -12.85
CA VAL A 40 -12.07 0.04 -13.63
C VAL A 40 -13.07 -0.69 -12.75
N ALA A 41 -13.99 -1.42 -13.38
CA ALA A 41 -14.87 -2.34 -12.66
C ALA A 41 -14.04 -3.49 -12.06
N HIS A 42 -14.30 -3.81 -10.79
CA HIS A 42 -13.54 -4.81 -10.04
C HIS A 42 -13.45 -6.15 -10.80
N PHE A 43 -12.23 -6.67 -10.93
CA PHE A 43 -11.80 -7.84 -11.71
C PHE A 43 -12.05 -7.76 -13.22
N THR A 44 -13.30 -7.61 -13.62
CA THR A 44 -13.74 -7.65 -15.02
C THR A 44 -13.17 -6.50 -15.84
N GLY A 45 -13.14 -5.29 -15.26
CA GLY A 45 -12.57 -4.11 -15.89
C GLY A 45 -11.04 -4.19 -15.99
N SER A 46 -10.35 -4.66 -14.95
CA SER A 46 -8.90 -4.89 -15.00
C SER A 46 -8.53 -5.92 -16.08
N ARG A 47 -9.28 -7.02 -16.17
CA ARG A 47 -9.08 -8.04 -17.22
C ARG A 47 -9.28 -7.46 -18.61
N ALA A 48 -10.37 -6.71 -18.82
CA ALA A 48 -10.65 -6.05 -20.09
C ALA A 48 -9.57 -5.03 -20.45
N TYR A 49 -9.06 -4.27 -19.47
CA TYR A 49 -7.99 -3.31 -19.66
C TYR A 49 -6.69 -3.99 -20.11
N ILE A 50 -6.25 -5.03 -19.41
CA ILE A 50 -5.06 -5.81 -19.75
C ILE A 50 -5.18 -6.42 -21.15
N GLN A 51 -6.34 -6.99 -21.49
CA GLN A 51 -6.58 -7.59 -22.81
C GLN A 51 -6.50 -6.55 -23.94
N LYS A 52 -6.95 -5.33 -23.69
CA LYS A 52 -6.96 -4.24 -24.68
C LYS A 52 -5.60 -3.55 -24.82
N HIS A 53 -4.78 -3.57 -23.76
CA HIS A 53 -3.52 -2.83 -23.68
C HIS A 53 -2.33 -3.73 -23.29
N PRO A 54 -2.08 -4.86 -23.99
CA PRO A 54 -0.99 -5.77 -23.63
C PRO A 54 0.39 -5.13 -23.76
N ASP A 55 0.56 -4.23 -24.74
CA ASP A 55 1.80 -3.48 -24.98
C ASP A 55 2.14 -2.52 -23.83
N GLU A 56 1.12 -1.99 -23.15
CA GLU A 56 1.33 -1.18 -21.95
C GLU A 56 1.82 -2.04 -20.78
N MET A 57 1.31 -3.27 -20.65
CA MET A 57 1.64 -4.16 -19.53
C MET A 57 3.12 -4.54 -19.52
N GLU A 58 3.75 -4.66 -20.69
CA GLU A 58 5.19 -4.91 -20.83
C GLU A 58 6.07 -3.80 -20.24
N ARG A 59 5.51 -2.59 -20.03
CA ARG A 59 6.24 -1.42 -19.52
C ARG A 59 5.99 -1.16 -18.04
N VAL A 60 5.06 -1.88 -17.42
CA VAL A 60 4.72 -1.71 -16.00
C VAL A 60 5.66 -2.56 -15.15
N PHE A 61 6.49 -1.93 -14.33
CA PHE A 61 7.44 -2.65 -13.47
C PHE A 61 6.85 -3.04 -12.10
N ALA A 62 5.83 -2.31 -11.62
CA ALA A 62 5.10 -2.59 -10.39
C ALA A 62 3.84 -1.71 -10.30
N GLY A 63 2.95 -2.02 -9.35
CA GLY A 63 1.80 -1.17 -9.03
C GLY A 63 1.32 -1.27 -7.57
N ILE A 64 0.43 -0.36 -7.20
CA ILE A 64 -0.29 -0.36 -5.92
C ILE A 64 -1.77 -0.50 -6.23
N ASN A 65 -2.41 -1.52 -5.67
CA ASN A 65 -3.85 -1.68 -5.67
C ASN A 65 -4.42 -1.08 -4.37
N MET A 66 -5.39 -0.17 -4.49
CA MET A 66 -6.06 0.44 -3.33
C MET A 66 -7.52 0.02 -3.35
N ASP A 67 -7.88 -0.86 -2.42
CA ASP A 67 -9.26 -1.31 -2.23
C ASP A 67 -9.62 -1.18 -0.75
N MET A 68 -10.80 -0.66 -0.43
CA MET A 68 -11.26 -0.60 0.96
C MET A 68 -10.27 0.12 1.90
N VAL A 69 -9.73 1.27 1.54
CA VAL A 69 -8.62 1.91 2.28
C VAL A 69 -9.04 2.99 3.28
N GLY A 70 -10.34 3.30 3.34
CA GLY A 70 -10.86 4.50 4.00
C GLY A 70 -11.45 4.31 5.39
N GLU A 71 -11.64 3.07 5.84
CA GLU A 71 -12.33 2.80 7.11
C GLU A 71 -11.70 3.50 8.32
N HIS A 72 -12.56 3.95 9.23
CA HIS A 72 -12.12 4.33 10.57
C HIS A 72 -11.76 3.07 11.34
N LEU A 73 -10.45 2.78 11.42
CA LEU A 73 -9.89 1.52 11.91
C LEU A 73 -10.51 1.01 13.23
N PHE A 74 -10.79 1.89 14.19
CA PHE A 74 -11.40 1.48 15.46
C PHE A 74 -12.93 1.26 15.39
N LYS A 75 -13.65 1.99 14.53
CA LYS A 75 -15.11 1.87 14.41
C LYS A 75 -15.48 0.60 13.66
N ALA A 76 -14.73 0.27 12.62
CA ALA A 76 -14.92 -0.94 11.82
C ALA A 76 -14.17 -2.18 12.36
N ARG A 77 -13.49 -2.05 13.51
CA ARG A 77 -12.62 -3.10 14.09
C ARG A 77 -11.62 -3.67 13.08
N SER A 78 -11.03 -2.77 12.31
CA SER A 78 -10.16 -3.04 11.17
C SER A 78 -8.71 -2.69 11.43
N TYR A 79 -7.82 -3.27 10.62
CA TYR A 79 -6.42 -2.87 10.47
C TYR A 79 -6.19 -2.40 9.04
N PHE A 80 -5.32 -1.40 8.86
CA PHE A 80 -4.78 -1.11 7.54
C PHE A 80 -3.66 -2.10 7.21
N ASN A 81 -3.86 -2.95 6.23
CA ASN A 81 -2.90 -3.94 5.80
C ASN A 81 -2.20 -3.50 4.53
N VAL A 82 -0.87 -3.64 4.54
CA VAL A 82 -0.03 -3.51 3.36
C VAL A 82 0.46 -4.91 2.99
N SER A 83 -0.17 -5.47 1.96
CA SER A 83 0.13 -6.78 1.40
C SER A 83 1.21 -6.66 0.35
N ARG A 84 2.32 -7.37 0.56
CA ARG A 84 3.45 -7.40 -0.38
C ARG A 84 3.09 -8.19 -1.64
N SER A 85 3.88 -8.01 -2.71
CA SER A 85 3.73 -8.83 -3.91
C SER A 85 3.90 -10.32 -3.61
N ALA A 86 3.34 -11.15 -4.50
CA ALA A 86 3.50 -12.60 -4.41
C ALA A 86 4.98 -12.98 -4.35
N TRP A 87 5.33 -13.99 -3.54
CA TRP A 87 6.71 -14.47 -3.40
C TRP A 87 7.33 -14.93 -4.72
N ALA A 88 6.51 -15.42 -5.66
CA ALA A 88 6.93 -15.79 -7.00
C ALA A 88 7.31 -14.58 -7.88
N MET A 89 6.99 -13.36 -7.46
CA MET A 89 7.34 -12.10 -8.13
C MET A 89 7.84 -11.08 -7.10
N PRO A 90 9.05 -11.29 -6.57
CA PRO A 90 9.65 -10.33 -5.66
C PRO A 90 9.91 -9.01 -6.39
N THR A 91 9.71 -7.89 -5.71
CA THR A 91 10.04 -6.57 -6.23
C THR A 91 10.58 -5.69 -5.11
N PHE A 92 11.60 -4.87 -5.41
CA PHE A 92 12.09 -3.83 -4.50
C PHE A 92 10.98 -2.85 -4.10
N PHE A 93 9.97 -2.70 -4.97
CA PHE A 93 8.87 -1.77 -4.75
C PHE A 93 8.03 -2.12 -3.51
N SER A 94 7.89 -3.42 -3.19
CA SER A 94 7.25 -3.86 -1.95
C SER A 94 7.99 -3.32 -0.71
N ASP A 95 9.32 -3.27 -0.78
CA ASP A 95 10.16 -2.82 0.31
C ASP A 95 10.16 -1.29 0.45
N VAL A 96 10.11 -0.56 -0.67
CA VAL A 96 9.91 0.90 -0.68
C VAL A 96 8.56 1.26 -0.06
N VAL A 97 7.48 0.59 -0.47
CA VAL A 97 6.14 0.84 0.07
C VAL A 97 6.07 0.49 1.56
N GLN A 98 6.65 -0.63 1.96
CA GLN A 98 6.75 -1.01 3.37
C GLN A 98 7.48 0.06 4.19
N ASP A 99 8.57 0.64 3.66
CA ASP A 99 9.35 1.64 4.37
C ASP A 99 8.55 2.93 4.65
N PHE A 100 7.83 3.44 3.65
CA PHE A 100 6.94 4.59 3.83
C PHE A 100 5.75 4.29 4.75
N ALA A 101 5.23 3.06 4.72
CA ALA A 101 4.16 2.63 5.62
C ALA A 101 4.64 2.57 7.08
N GLU A 102 5.82 1.98 7.33
CA GLU A 102 6.46 1.94 8.63
C GLU A 102 6.79 3.36 9.13
N LEU A 103 7.37 4.21 8.29
CA LEU A 103 7.61 5.63 8.61
C LEU A 103 6.32 6.35 9.00
N THR A 104 5.24 6.14 8.25
CA THR A 104 3.93 6.75 8.56
C THR A 104 3.42 6.30 9.93
N ARG A 105 3.55 5.01 10.26
CA ARG A 105 3.21 4.48 11.58
C ARG A 105 4.07 5.12 12.68
N GLU A 106 5.37 5.24 12.46
CA GLU A 106 6.30 5.84 13.44
C GLU A 106 5.99 7.32 13.70
N MET A 107 5.72 8.10 12.65
CA MET A 107 5.35 9.51 12.74
C MET A 107 4.04 9.75 13.49
N ASN A 108 3.10 8.79 13.44
CA ASN A 108 1.76 8.97 14.01
C ASN A 108 1.57 8.29 15.38
N ASN A 109 2.22 7.16 15.64
CA ASN A 109 2.03 6.43 16.90
C ASN A 109 2.92 6.93 18.03
N ASN A 110 3.83 7.87 17.74
CA ASN A 110 4.62 8.60 18.73
C ASN A 110 5.39 7.68 19.71
N ALA A 111 5.72 6.46 19.30
CA ALA A 111 6.33 5.45 20.17
C ALA A 111 7.87 5.38 20.06
N LEU A 112 8.48 6.09 19.11
CA LEU A 112 9.92 6.05 18.86
C LEU A 112 10.57 7.44 19.00
N THR A 113 11.74 7.46 19.65
CA THR A 113 12.53 8.64 20.04
C THR A 113 12.74 9.71 18.95
N PRO A 114 13.00 9.41 17.66
CA PRO A 114 13.24 10.49 16.68
C PRO A 114 11.99 11.31 16.32
N TYR A 115 10.79 10.78 16.54
CA TYR A 115 9.52 11.42 16.21
C TYR A 115 8.68 11.79 17.44
N TYR A 116 9.13 11.41 18.63
CA TYR A 116 8.43 11.66 19.88
C TYR A 116 8.13 13.15 20.08
N GLY A 117 6.86 13.51 20.29
CA GLY A 117 6.39 14.86 20.57
C GLY A 117 6.38 15.81 19.37
N LYS A 118 6.67 15.32 18.16
CA LYS A 118 6.71 16.14 16.94
C LYS A 118 5.35 16.16 16.23
N PHE A 119 4.40 16.90 16.79
CA PHE A 119 3.06 17.08 16.19
C PHE A 119 3.10 17.56 14.72
N ALA A 120 4.10 18.38 14.35
CA ALA A 120 4.26 18.87 12.98
C ALA A 120 4.54 17.76 11.95
N LEU A 121 4.97 16.58 12.39
CA LEU A 121 5.23 15.42 11.53
C LEU A 121 4.04 14.45 11.49
N GLN A 122 3.00 14.65 12.29
CA GLN A 122 1.85 13.75 12.27
C GLN A 122 1.05 13.91 10.97
N ILE A 123 0.72 12.78 10.35
CA ILE A 123 -0.13 12.74 9.17
C ILE A 123 -1.56 12.53 9.64
N ALA A 124 -2.19 13.64 10.01
CA ALA A 124 -3.57 13.68 10.48
C ALA A 124 -4.40 14.72 9.71
N SER A 125 -5.71 14.49 9.63
CA SER A 125 -6.69 15.47 9.17
C SER A 125 -7.27 16.22 10.37
N PRO A 126 -7.53 17.54 10.28
CA PRO A 126 -8.24 18.28 11.32
C PRO A 126 -9.64 17.72 11.63
N SER A 127 -10.27 17.08 10.64
CA SER A 127 -11.60 16.47 10.76
C SER A 127 -11.56 14.95 10.92
N GLY A 128 -10.37 14.37 11.05
CA GLY A 128 -10.17 12.92 11.17
C GLY A 128 -9.77 12.51 12.58
N SER A 129 -9.68 11.19 12.78
CA SER A 129 -9.27 10.63 14.06
C SER A 129 -7.81 11.02 14.39
N GLN A 130 -7.51 11.14 15.68
CA GLN A 130 -6.15 11.32 16.21
C GLN A 130 -5.64 10.04 16.88
N LEU A 131 -6.25 8.90 16.53
CA LEU A 131 -5.97 7.61 17.11
C LEU A 131 -4.70 7.00 16.49
N PRO A 132 -4.07 6.04 17.20
CA PRO A 132 -2.93 5.30 16.66
C PRO A 132 -3.25 4.69 15.30
N PHE A 133 -2.29 4.74 14.39
CA PHE A 133 -2.36 4.06 13.11
C PHE A 133 -2.16 2.56 13.30
N LEU A 134 -3.27 1.80 13.22
CA LEU A 134 -3.27 0.34 13.31
C LEU A 134 -2.92 -0.24 11.93
N MET A 135 -1.63 -0.51 11.72
CA MET A 135 -1.10 -0.97 10.44
C MET A 135 -0.31 -2.28 10.57
N ASN A 136 -0.58 -3.21 9.66
CA ASN A 136 0.18 -4.44 9.48
C ASN A 136 0.90 -4.47 8.13
N ILE A 137 2.12 -5.01 8.12
CA ILE A 137 2.78 -5.46 6.89
C ILE A 137 2.59 -6.96 6.80
N ILE A 138 1.81 -7.42 5.81
CA ILE A 138 1.50 -8.84 5.65
C ILE A 138 2.16 -9.41 4.40
N GLY A 139 2.02 -10.72 4.21
CA GLY A 139 2.46 -11.40 2.99
C GLY A 139 1.56 -11.05 1.80
N TYR A 140 1.61 -11.88 0.77
CA TYR A 140 0.59 -11.82 -0.28
C TYR A 140 -0.77 -12.16 0.31
N ASP A 141 -1.75 -11.32 0.01
CA ASP A 141 -3.17 -11.52 0.31
C ASP A 141 -3.95 -11.57 -1.01
N SER A 142 -5.18 -12.06 -0.98
CA SER A 142 -6.06 -12.18 -2.16
C SER A 142 -7.30 -11.29 -1.99
N GLY A 143 -8.15 -11.23 -3.02
CA GLY A 143 -9.47 -10.60 -2.92
C GLY A 143 -9.63 -9.27 -3.66
N SER A 144 -8.63 -8.81 -4.41
CA SER A 144 -8.76 -7.60 -5.24
C SER A 144 -8.01 -7.68 -6.59
N ASP A 145 -8.08 -6.60 -7.37
CA ASP A 145 -7.56 -6.47 -8.73
C ASP A 145 -6.07 -6.73 -8.86
N HIS A 146 -5.28 -6.56 -7.80
CA HIS A 146 -3.84 -6.89 -7.80
C HIS A 146 -3.58 -8.32 -8.27
N MET A 147 -4.48 -9.26 -8.00
CA MET A 147 -4.40 -10.65 -8.45
C MET A 147 -4.43 -10.76 -9.98
N VAL A 148 -5.21 -9.91 -10.65
CA VAL A 148 -5.34 -9.91 -12.11
C VAL A 148 -4.02 -9.49 -12.75
N PHE A 149 -3.35 -8.48 -12.21
CA PHE A 149 -2.04 -8.04 -12.70
C PHE A 149 -0.91 -9.00 -12.31
N SER A 150 -1.02 -9.60 -11.12
CA SER A 150 -0.02 -10.50 -10.56
C SER A 150 -0.12 -11.96 -11.02
N ASN A 151 -1.04 -12.30 -11.92
CA ASN A 151 -1.13 -13.68 -12.39
C ASN A 151 0.08 -14.07 -13.27
N GLY A 152 0.33 -15.37 -13.43
CA GLY A 152 1.48 -15.89 -14.17
C GLY A 152 1.54 -15.56 -15.67
N SER A 153 0.48 -15.01 -16.26
CA SER A 153 0.46 -14.54 -17.64
C SER A 153 0.84 -13.06 -17.76
N VAL A 154 0.39 -12.22 -16.80
CA VAL A 154 0.61 -10.76 -16.84
C VAL A 154 1.89 -10.35 -16.12
N LYS A 155 2.23 -11.04 -15.03
CA LYS A 155 3.52 -10.96 -14.31
C LYS A 155 3.90 -9.56 -13.81
N ILE A 156 2.92 -8.73 -13.46
CA ILE A 156 3.18 -7.43 -12.85
C ILE A 156 3.10 -7.56 -11.32
N PRO A 157 4.19 -7.27 -10.58
CA PRO A 157 4.16 -7.34 -9.13
C PRO A 157 3.34 -6.18 -8.57
N MET A 158 2.37 -6.50 -7.72
CA MET A 158 1.46 -5.53 -7.11
C MET A 158 1.56 -5.55 -5.60
N VAL A 159 1.59 -4.37 -4.98
CA VAL A 159 1.33 -4.18 -3.55
C VAL A 159 -0.15 -3.90 -3.37
N PHE A 160 -0.76 -4.44 -2.33
CA PHE A 160 -2.19 -4.28 -2.08
C PHE A 160 -2.44 -3.60 -0.72
N PHE A 161 -3.24 -2.56 -0.74
CA PHE A 161 -3.71 -1.81 0.44
C PHE A 161 -5.17 -2.11 0.70
N ASN A 162 -5.49 -2.51 1.92
CA ASN A 162 -6.87 -2.65 2.39
C ASN A 162 -7.04 -2.45 3.89
N CYS A 163 -8.24 -2.07 4.28
CA CYS A 163 -8.73 -2.17 5.65
C CYS A 163 -9.45 -3.51 5.79
N TRP A 164 -8.89 -4.42 6.59
CA TRP A 164 -9.50 -5.72 6.87
C TRP A 164 -9.12 -6.23 8.27
N PRO A 165 -10.04 -6.91 9.00
CA PRO A 165 -11.45 -7.18 8.69
C PRO A 165 -12.32 -5.91 8.74
N ASP A 166 -13.48 -5.92 8.09
CA ASP A 166 -14.41 -4.78 8.04
C ASP A 166 -15.84 -5.23 8.41
N ASP A 167 -16.37 -4.68 9.50
CA ASP A 167 -17.71 -4.96 10.01
C ASP A 167 -18.85 -4.55 9.07
N PHE A 168 -18.60 -3.60 8.17
CA PHE A 168 -19.62 -3.03 7.29
C PHE A 168 -19.52 -3.55 5.86
N TYR A 169 -18.55 -4.43 5.58
CA TYR A 169 -18.29 -5.01 4.27
C TYR A 169 -19.55 -5.57 3.62
N HIS A 170 -19.77 -5.22 2.34
CA HIS A 170 -20.91 -5.68 1.53
C HIS A 170 -22.30 -5.47 2.18
N SER A 171 -22.43 -4.47 3.05
CA SER A 171 -23.69 -4.14 3.71
C SER A 171 -24.20 -2.76 3.31
N SER A 172 -25.48 -2.50 3.57
CA SER A 172 -26.06 -1.15 3.45
C SER A 172 -25.48 -0.15 4.45
N MET A 173 -24.70 -0.62 5.43
CA MET A 173 -24.02 0.21 6.44
C MET A 173 -22.65 0.71 6.00
N ASP A 174 -22.14 0.27 4.85
CA ASP A 174 -20.94 0.81 4.24
C ASP A 174 -21.24 2.20 3.63
N THR A 175 -21.29 3.18 4.54
CA THR A 175 -21.63 4.59 4.30
C THR A 175 -20.49 5.51 4.77
N PRO A 176 -20.38 6.75 4.22
CA PRO A 176 -19.21 7.60 4.45
C PRO A 176 -18.90 7.98 5.90
N ASP A 177 -19.87 7.89 6.82
CA ASP A 177 -19.68 8.17 8.25
C ASP A 177 -18.82 7.14 9.00
N LYS A 178 -18.53 5.99 8.34
CA LYS A 178 -17.61 4.96 8.85
C LYS A 178 -16.16 5.25 8.44
N SER A 179 -15.95 6.05 7.39
CA SER A 179 -14.61 6.41 6.93
C SER A 179 -13.91 7.41 7.86
N ASP A 180 -12.57 7.43 7.82
CA ASP A 180 -11.74 8.39 8.54
C ASP A 180 -10.87 9.22 7.57
N PRO A 181 -11.05 10.56 7.54
CA PRO A 181 -10.18 11.46 6.77
C PRO A 181 -8.69 11.35 7.12
N THR A 182 -8.34 11.08 8.38
CA THR A 182 -6.94 10.87 8.77
C THR A 182 -6.38 9.60 8.14
N GLN A 183 -7.14 8.50 8.17
CA GLN A 183 -6.78 7.25 7.50
C GLN A 183 -6.53 7.46 5.99
N LEU A 184 -7.48 8.07 5.28
CA LEU A 184 -7.34 8.34 3.85
C LEU A 184 -6.09 9.19 3.54
N LYS A 185 -5.80 10.19 4.37
CA LYS A 185 -4.59 11.03 4.22
C LYS A 185 -3.30 10.24 4.39
N ARG A 186 -3.26 9.30 5.35
CA ARG A 186 -2.11 8.41 5.58
C ARG A 186 -1.89 7.49 4.37
N VAL A 187 -2.95 6.87 3.86
CA VAL A 187 -2.88 6.00 2.67
C VAL A 187 -2.40 6.78 1.44
N ALA A 188 -2.97 7.97 1.21
CA ALA A 188 -2.58 8.83 0.09
C ALA A 188 -1.10 9.24 0.17
N PHE A 189 -0.59 9.54 1.38
CA PHE A 189 0.83 9.81 1.60
C PHE A 189 1.70 8.60 1.27
N ILE A 190 1.39 7.42 1.81
CA ILE A 190 2.17 6.20 1.57
C ILE A 190 2.23 5.92 0.06
N ALA A 191 1.09 5.99 -0.63
CA ALA A 191 1.02 5.78 -2.06
C ALA A 191 1.84 6.81 -2.85
N ALA A 192 1.66 8.11 -2.54
CA ALA A 192 2.35 9.19 -3.25
C ALA A 192 3.86 9.12 -3.05
N ALA A 193 4.31 8.99 -1.81
CA ALA A 193 5.73 8.93 -1.47
C ALA A 193 6.42 7.72 -2.11
N SER A 194 5.78 6.55 -2.08
CA SER A 194 6.29 5.34 -2.72
C SER A 194 6.36 5.47 -4.23
N ALA A 195 5.31 5.99 -4.87
CA ALA A 195 5.28 6.20 -6.31
C ALA A 195 6.34 7.21 -6.74
N ILE A 196 6.47 8.35 -6.05
CA ILE A 196 7.50 9.36 -6.32
C ILE A 196 8.89 8.74 -6.17
N ALA A 197 9.18 8.04 -5.06
CA ALA A 197 10.48 7.44 -4.83
C ALA A 197 10.89 6.47 -5.96
N ALA A 198 9.99 5.56 -6.34
CA ALA A 198 10.28 4.58 -7.38
C ALA A 198 10.38 5.19 -8.79
N THR A 199 9.54 6.18 -9.10
CA THR A 199 9.49 6.77 -10.45
C THR A 199 10.52 7.86 -10.69
N SER A 200 10.97 8.55 -9.65
CA SER A 200 12.03 9.56 -9.71
C SER A 200 13.44 9.00 -9.54
N ALA A 201 13.58 7.73 -9.14
CA ALA A 201 14.86 7.09 -8.87
C ALA A 201 15.87 7.19 -10.03
N LYS A 202 17.09 7.58 -9.69
CA LYS A 202 18.27 7.70 -10.55
C LYS A 202 19.18 6.48 -10.36
N PRO A 203 20.18 6.25 -11.25
CA PRO A 203 21.13 5.15 -11.09
C PRO A 203 21.82 5.13 -9.72
N GLU A 204 22.09 6.31 -9.15
CA GLU A 204 22.71 6.45 -7.83
C GLU A 204 21.86 5.87 -6.69
N ASP A 205 20.52 5.88 -6.81
CA ASP A 205 19.59 5.36 -5.79
C ASP A 205 19.55 3.82 -5.74
N ALA A 206 20.12 3.14 -6.74
CA ALA A 206 20.07 1.69 -6.85
C ALA A 206 20.69 0.99 -5.64
N GLN A 207 21.79 1.54 -5.08
CA GLN A 207 22.43 0.98 -3.89
C GLN A 207 21.52 1.10 -2.67
N THR A 208 20.81 2.21 -2.51
CA THR A 208 19.86 2.44 -1.42
C THR A 208 18.72 1.43 -1.48
N PHE A 209 18.09 1.25 -2.65
CA PHE A 209 17.01 0.28 -2.81
C PHE A 209 17.48 -1.17 -2.67
N ALA A 210 18.69 -1.49 -3.14
CA ALA A 210 19.28 -2.81 -2.95
C ALA A 210 19.55 -3.09 -1.46
N ALA A 211 20.11 -2.13 -0.73
CA ALA A 211 20.35 -2.27 0.71
C ALA A 211 19.04 -2.42 1.50
N LEU A 212 18.03 -1.60 1.18
CA LEU A 212 16.68 -1.70 1.77
C LEU A 212 16.07 -3.08 1.53
N THR A 213 16.08 -3.53 0.27
CA THR A 213 15.53 -4.82 -0.15
C THR A 213 16.26 -5.99 0.52
N ALA A 214 17.60 -5.94 0.58
CA ALA A 214 18.41 -6.95 1.23
C ALA A 214 18.14 -7.00 2.75
N GLY A 215 18.06 -5.84 3.40
CA GLY A 215 17.79 -5.73 4.84
C GLY A 215 16.42 -6.29 5.22
N LYS A 216 15.35 -5.80 4.57
CA LYS A 216 13.99 -6.30 4.80
C LYS A 216 13.84 -7.77 4.38
N GLY A 217 14.51 -8.18 3.29
CA GLY A 217 14.58 -9.57 2.83
C GLY A 217 15.15 -10.53 3.86
N ARG A 218 16.28 -10.19 4.48
CA ARG A 218 16.88 -10.99 5.57
C ARG A 218 15.93 -11.14 6.76
N ARG A 219 15.27 -10.06 7.16
CA ARG A 219 14.26 -10.11 8.25
C ARG A 219 13.13 -11.07 7.91
N ARG A 220 12.63 -11.05 6.67
CA ARG A 220 11.58 -11.97 6.21
C ARG A 220 12.02 -13.43 6.25
N ILE A 221 13.24 -13.72 5.81
CA ILE A 221 13.81 -15.08 5.84
C ILE A 221 13.90 -15.57 7.30
N ALA A 222 14.40 -14.73 8.22
CA ALA A 222 14.50 -15.08 9.64
C ALA A 222 13.13 -15.42 10.25
N VAL A 223 12.11 -14.59 10.01
CA VAL A 223 10.74 -14.85 10.49
C VAL A 223 10.17 -16.15 9.92
N LYS A 224 10.44 -16.45 8.64
CA LYS A 224 9.97 -17.71 8.02
C LYS A 224 10.74 -18.94 8.47
N TYR A 225 12.01 -18.78 8.82
CA TYR A 225 12.80 -19.83 9.42
C TYR A 225 12.25 -20.23 10.79
N GLU A 226 11.98 -19.25 11.66
CA GLU A 226 11.33 -19.47 12.98
C GLU A 226 9.97 -20.15 12.82
N TYR A 227 9.14 -19.66 11.90
CA TYR A 227 7.85 -20.28 11.59
C TYR A 227 7.98 -21.75 11.15
N SER A 228 9.00 -22.05 10.34
CA SER A 228 9.24 -23.43 9.85
C SER A 228 9.66 -24.37 10.98
N ILE A 229 10.50 -23.91 11.92
CA ILE A 229 10.86 -24.67 13.12
C ILE A 229 9.61 -24.99 13.95
N ASN A 230 8.77 -23.99 14.20
CA ASN A 230 7.55 -24.18 14.99
C ASN A 230 6.59 -25.19 14.33
N LEU A 231 6.48 -25.19 12.99
CA LEU A 231 5.67 -26.18 12.27
C LEU A 231 6.23 -27.60 12.40
N MET A 232 7.56 -27.77 12.32
CA MET A 232 8.18 -29.10 12.49
C MET A 232 7.96 -29.63 13.90
N GLN A 233 8.15 -28.80 14.93
CA GLN A 233 7.91 -29.18 16.32
C GLN A 233 6.44 -29.56 16.57
N ALA A 234 5.50 -28.77 16.05
CA ALA A 234 4.08 -29.07 16.17
C ALA A 234 3.71 -30.42 15.52
N ALA A 235 4.30 -30.72 14.36
CA ALA A 235 4.09 -31.98 13.65
C ALA A 235 4.69 -33.19 14.39
N GLU A 236 5.82 -33.02 15.09
CA GLU A 236 6.40 -34.08 15.93
C GLU A 236 5.58 -34.38 17.18
N THR A 237 4.81 -33.41 17.67
CA THR A 237 3.94 -33.56 18.85
C THR A 237 2.50 -34.01 18.54
N ALA A 238 2.14 -34.14 17.25
CA ALA A 238 0.80 -34.53 16.79
C ALA A 238 0.72 -36.03 16.47
#